data_AF-A0A238X756-F1
#
_entry.id   AF-A0A238X756-F1
#
_cell.length_a   1.000
_cell.length_b   1.000
_cell.length_c   1.000
_cell.angle_alpha   90.00
_cell.angle_beta   90.00
_cell.angle_gamma   90.00
#
_symmetry.space_group_name_H-M   'P 1'
#
loop_
_entity.id
_entity.type
_entity.pdbx_description
1 polymer ?
#
loop_
_entity_poly.entity_id
_entity_poly.type
_entity_poly.pdbx_seq_one_letter_code
_entity_poly.pdbx_strand_id
1 'polypeptide(L)'
;MSNLLEVKRIIEIIKSKIIIDTDLMWTHYNSSEDLIAEINLNSILLEENNKAGLEFFQLLFLPTGTLQEISIQNGWSEQYLILAAEFDSIYEKVYQLMKA
;
A
#
# COMPACT_ATOMS: atom_id res chain seq x y z
N MET A 1 -18.29 -7.86 3.14
CA MET A 1 -16.86 -8.22 3.14
C MET A 1 -16.25 -7.70 4.43
N SER A 2 -15.21 -8.33 5.01
CA SER A 2 -14.48 -7.74 6.15
C SER A 2 -13.62 -6.56 5.66
N ASN A 3 -13.56 -5.45 6.41
CA ASN A 3 -12.73 -4.27 6.07
C ASN A 3 -11.26 -4.67 5.81
N LEU A 4 -10.73 -5.64 6.57
CA LEU A 4 -9.36 -6.14 6.41
C LEU A 4 -9.15 -6.84 5.04
N LEU A 5 -10.16 -7.57 4.56
CA LEU A 5 -10.10 -8.21 3.23
C LEU A 5 -10.10 -7.17 2.12
N GLU A 6 -10.78 -6.05 2.31
CA GLU A 6 -10.79 -4.95 1.34
C GLU A 6 -9.44 -4.24 1.28
N VAL A 7 -8.81 -3.97 2.43
CA VAL A 7 -7.43 -3.45 2.50
C VAL A 7 -6.46 -4.40 1.80
N LYS A 8 -6.54 -5.71 2.10
CA LYS A 8 -5.70 -6.73 1.45
C LYS A 8 -5.90 -6.75 -0.07
N ARG A 9 -7.15 -6.66 -0.55
CA ARG A 9 -7.45 -6.59 -1.99
C ARG A 9 -6.75 -5.39 -2.64
N ILE A 10 -6.82 -4.21 -2.01
CA ILE A 10 -6.18 -2.99 -2.52
C ILE A 10 -4.67 -3.17 -2.60
N ILE A 11 -4.05 -3.71 -1.54
CA ILE A 11 -2.60 -3.97 -1.49
C ILE A 11 -2.18 -4.93 -2.60
N GLU A 12 -2.91 -6.03 -2.82
CA GLU A 12 -2.59 -6.99 -3.88
C GLU A 12 -2.72 -6.37 -5.28
N ILE A 13 -3.73 -5.53 -5.51
CA ILE A 13 -3.87 -4.81 -6.77
C ILE A 13 -2.66 -3.90 -7.00
N ILE A 14 -2.24 -3.12 -6.00
CA ILE A 14 -1.09 -2.23 -6.13
C ILE A 14 0.20 -3.01 -6.32
N LYS A 15 0.41 -4.08 -5.54
CA LYS A 15 1.60 -4.93 -5.67
C LYS A 15 1.73 -5.49 -7.09
N SER A 16 0.62 -5.85 -7.74
CA SER A 16 0.61 -6.31 -9.13
C SER A 16 1.00 -5.25 -10.18
N LYS A 17 1.01 -3.96 -9.79
CA LYS A 17 1.37 -2.82 -10.65
C LYS A 17 2.83 -2.38 -10.51
N ILE A 18 3.55 -2.95 -9.53
CA ILE A 18 4.98 -2.72 -9.33
C ILE A 18 5.72 -3.68 -10.27
N ILE A 19 6.40 -3.13 -11.26
CA ILE A 19 7.16 -3.88 -12.27
C ILE A 19 8.68 -3.73 -12.04
N ILE A 20 9.48 -4.58 -12.67
CA ILE A 20 10.95 -4.59 -12.48
C ILE A 20 11.61 -3.24 -12.85
N ASP A 21 11.09 -2.55 -13.87
CA ASP A 21 11.59 -1.25 -14.33
C ASP A 21 10.93 -0.05 -13.61
N THR A 22 10.32 -0.27 -12.44
CA THR A 22 9.74 0.83 -11.66
C THR A 22 10.86 1.78 -11.24
N ASP A 23 10.71 3.06 -11.58
CA ASP A 23 11.65 4.08 -11.15
C ASP A 23 11.44 4.38 -9.66
N LEU A 24 12.47 4.14 -8.86
CA LEU A 24 12.45 4.27 -7.40
C LEU A 24 13.31 5.42 -6.89
N MET A 25 13.74 6.33 -7.79
CA MET A 25 14.66 7.43 -7.50
C MET A 25 14.27 8.32 -6.31
N TRP A 26 12.97 8.46 -6.03
CA TRP A 26 12.44 9.27 -4.92
C TRP A 26 12.04 8.46 -3.68
N THR A 27 12.49 7.21 -3.60
CA THR A 27 12.18 6.30 -2.50
C THR A 27 13.47 5.89 -1.78
N HIS A 28 13.33 5.21 -0.65
CA HIS A 28 14.47 4.61 0.06
C HIS A 28 14.79 3.18 -0.42
N TYR A 29 14.03 2.66 -1.39
CA TYR A 29 14.21 1.31 -1.94
C TYR A 29 15.28 1.30 -3.02
N ASN A 30 16.11 0.26 -3.03
CA ASN A 30 17.14 0.10 -4.07
C ASN A 30 16.59 -0.63 -5.31
N SER A 31 15.49 -1.36 -5.16
CA SER A 31 14.90 -2.19 -6.22
C SER A 31 13.40 -2.43 -5.99
N SER A 32 12.68 -2.79 -7.06
CA SER A 32 11.28 -3.19 -6.97
C SER A 32 11.10 -4.43 -6.10
N GLU A 33 12.08 -5.33 -6.11
CA GLU A 33 12.12 -6.52 -5.28
C GLU A 33 12.17 -6.16 -3.78
N ASP A 34 12.96 -5.15 -3.39
CA ASP A 34 13.04 -4.67 -2.00
C ASP A 34 11.68 -4.13 -1.54
N LEU A 35 11.04 -3.30 -2.37
CA LEU A 35 9.71 -2.76 -2.09
C LEU A 35 8.65 -3.88 -1.98
N ILE A 36 8.66 -4.83 -2.91
CA ILE A 36 7.73 -5.97 -2.88
C ILE A 36 7.97 -6.83 -1.63
N ALA A 37 9.23 -7.04 -1.24
CA ALA A 37 9.56 -7.78 -0.03
C ALA A 37 9.01 -7.08 1.23
N GLU A 38 9.15 -5.76 1.33
CA GLU A 38 8.61 -5.01 2.48
C GLU A 38 7.07 -4.96 2.48
N ILE A 39 6.43 -4.85 1.31
CA ILE A 39 4.98 -5.00 1.17
C ILE A 39 4.52 -6.37 1.66
N ASN A 40 5.21 -7.45 1.29
CA ASN A 40 4.84 -8.80 1.73
C ASN A 40 5.00 -8.96 3.25
N LEU A 41 6.10 -8.46 3.82
CA LEU A 41 6.32 -8.50 5.28
C LEU A 41 5.20 -7.76 6.02
N ASN A 42 4.85 -6.55 5.59
CA ASN A 42 3.80 -5.76 6.22
C ASN A 42 2.39 -6.30 5.96
N SER A 43 2.19 -7.05 4.86
CA SER A 43 0.94 -7.78 4.62
C SER A 43 0.74 -8.89 5.65
N ILE A 44 1.81 -9.61 6.03
CA ILE A 44 1.76 -10.62 7.11
C ILE A 44 1.41 -9.95 8.45
N LEU A 45 2.06 -8.83 8.78
CA LEU A 45 1.75 -8.07 9.99
C LEU A 45 0.28 -7.62 10.03
N LEU A 46 -0.23 -7.14 8.90
CA LEU A 46 -1.63 -6.75 8.78
C LEU A 46 -2.59 -7.93 9.01
N GLU A 47 -2.27 -9.12 8.50
CA GLU A 47 -3.04 -10.35 8.73
C GLU A 47 -3.04 -10.81 10.19
N GLU A 48 -1.95 -10.54 10.91
CA GLU A 48 -1.82 -10.80 12.35
C GLU A 48 -2.52 -9.73 13.23
N ASN A 49 -3.30 -8.82 12.62
CA ASN A 49 -3.90 -7.64 13.26
C ASN A 49 -2.86 -6.72 13.93
N ASN A 50 -1.62 -6.75 13.46
CA ASN A 50 -0.57 -5.86 13.95
C ASN A 50 -0.69 -4.48 13.28
N LYS A 51 -0.91 -3.45 14.09
CA LYS A 51 -1.09 -2.06 13.66
C LYS A 51 0.10 -1.52 12.83
N ALA A 52 1.31 -2.04 13.07
CA ALA A 52 2.50 -1.63 12.32
C ALA A 52 2.35 -1.90 10.81
N GLY A 53 1.71 -3.02 10.43
CA GLY A 53 1.44 -3.32 9.02
C GLY A 53 0.48 -2.31 8.41
N LEU A 54 -0.58 -1.93 9.14
CA LEU A 54 -1.55 -0.94 8.67
C LEU A 54 -0.92 0.47 8.55
N GLU A 55 -0.10 0.89 9.51
CA GLU A 55 0.61 2.17 9.48
C GLU A 55 1.63 2.23 8.35
N PHE A 56 2.35 1.14 8.07
CA PHE A 56 3.23 1.04 6.91
C PHE A 56 2.48 1.34 5.61
N PHE A 57 1.33 0.70 5.38
CA PHE A 57 0.56 0.96 4.17
C PHE A 57 0.07 2.40 4.12
N GLN A 58 -0.37 2.97 5.24
CA GLN A 58 -0.76 4.39 5.29
C GLN A 58 0.37 5.30 4.82
N LEU A 59 1.61 5.07 5.26
CA LEU A 59 2.77 5.86 4.84
C LEU A 59 3.01 5.78 3.33
N LEU A 60 2.82 4.60 2.73
CA LEU A 60 2.97 4.42 1.29
C LEU A 60 1.90 5.18 0.47
N PHE A 61 0.71 5.40 1.03
CA PHE A 61 -0.42 6.10 0.40
C PHE A 61 -0.46 7.61 0.68
N LEU A 62 0.44 8.16 1.49
CA LEU A 62 0.46 9.60 1.76
C LEU A 62 0.64 10.42 0.47
N PRO A 63 0.22 11.69 0.45
CA PRO A 63 0.55 12.60 -0.64
C PRO A 63 2.06 12.63 -0.89
N THR A 64 2.49 12.56 -2.15
CA THR A 64 3.90 12.40 -2.58
C THR A 64 4.59 11.18 -1.96
N GLY A 65 3.81 10.20 -1.51
CA GLY A 65 4.29 8.92 -1.01
C GLY A 65 4.71 7.99 -2.13
N THR A 66 5.42 6.93 -1.76
CA THR A 66 6.01 5.94 -2.67
C THR A 66 5.03 5.47 -3.76
N LEU A 67 3.79 5.14 -3.40
CA LEU A 67 2.84 4.58 -4.38
C LEU A 67 2.28 5.62 -5.33
N GLN A 68 2.18 6.88 -4.90
CA GLN A 68 1.77 7.96 -5.80
C GLN A 68 2.83 8.19 -6.89
N GLU A 69 4.10 8.31 -6.50
CA GLU A 69 5.20 8.53 -7.44
C GLU A 69 5.30 7.37 -8.46
N ILE A 70 5.31 6.14 -7.96
CA ILE A 70 5.35 4.93 -8.80
C ILE A 70 4.16 4.90 -9.76
N SER A 71 2.95 5.28 -9.31
CA SER A 71 1.77 5.26 -10.15
C SER A 71 1.86 6.24 -11.33
N ILE A 72 2.49 7.39 -11.13
CA ILE A 72 2.69 8.39 -12.18
C ILE A 72 3.71 7.86 -13.20
N GLN A 73 4.83 7.33 -12.72
CA GLN A 73 5.90 6.80 -13.58
C GLN A 73 5.44 5.57 -14.39
N ASN A 74 4.70 4.66 -13.76
CA ASN A 74 4.22 3.44 -14.40
C ASN A 74 2.88 3.62 -15.15
N GLY A 75 2.34 4.84 -15.22
CA GLY A 75 1.17 5.17 -16.05
C GLY A 75 -0.18 4.69 -15.52
N TRP A 76 -0.36 4.53 -14.21
CA TRP A 76 -1.61 4.11 -13.57
C TRP A 76 -2.10 5.08 -12.47
N SER A 77 -1.72 6.36 -12.55
CA SER A 77 -2.08 7.40 -11.57
C SER A 77 -3.59 7.59 -11.36
N GLU A 78 -4.41 7.49 -12.40
CA GLU A 78 -5.88 7.56 -12.25
C GLU A 78 -6.40 6.38 -11.41
N GLN A 79 -5.88 5.17 -11.65
CA GLN A 79 -6.25 4.00 -10.88
C GLN A 79 -5.74 4.09 -9.45
N TYR A 80 -4.55 4.68 -9.24
CA TYR A 80 -4.03 4.97 -7.90
C TYR A 80 -4.99 5.84 -7.10
N LEU A 81 -5.50 6.93 -7.67
CA LEU A 81 -6.42 7.83 -6.97
C LEU A 81 -7.69 7.12 -6.49
N ILE A 82 -8.23 6.20 -7.31
CA ILE A 82 -9.39 5.38 -6.94
C ILE A 82 -9.03 4.46 -5.77
N LEU A 83 -7.91 3.74 -5.87
CA LEU A 83 -7.46 2.81 -4.82
C LEU A 83 -7.09 3.51 -3.51
N ALA A 84 -6.48 4.70 -3.59
CA ALA A 84 -6.14 5.52 -2.44
C ALA A 84 -7.40 6.02 -1.72
N ALA A 85 -8.39 6.52 -2.48
CA ALA A 85 -9.67 6.93 -1.91
C ALA A 85 -10.42 5.74 -1.26
N GLU A 86 -10.39 4.57 -1.89
CA GLU A 86 -10.92 3.34 -1.29
C GLU A 86 -10.19 2.99 0.01
N PHE A 87 -8.85 3.00 0.00
CA PHE A 87 -8.01 2.73 1.17
C PHE A 87 -8.33 3.68 2.32
N ASP A 88 -8.36 4.99 2.09
CA ASP A 88 -8.66 6.01 3.10
C ASP A 88 -10.04 5.78 3.75
N SER A 89 -11.04 5.38 2.95
CA SER A 89 -12.41 5.12 3.43
C SER A 89 -12.52 3.88 4.35
N ILE A 90 -11.52 2.99 4.31
CA ILE A 90 -11.48 1.74 5.06
C ILE A 90 -10.46 1.81 6.20
N TYR A 91 -9.35 2.53 6.01
CA TYR A 91 -8.25 2.66 6.97
C TYR A 91 -8.75 2.99 8.37
N GLU A 92 -9.56 4.04 8.52
CA GLU A 92 -10.04 4.49 9.82
C GLU A 92 -10.86 3.40 10.52
N LYS A 93 -11.67 2.64 9.76
CA LYS A 93 -12.47 1.54 10.32
C LYS A 93 -11.58 0.41 10.83
N VAL A 94 -10.55 0.04 10.08
CA VAL A 94 -9.60 -1.03 10.48
C VAL A 94 -8.74 -0.56 11.66
N TYR A 95 -8.28 0.69 11.64
CA TYR A 95 -7.48 1.28 12.69
C TYR A 95 -8.20 1.26 14.05
N GLN A 96 -9.50 1.58 14.06
CA GLN A 96 -10.30 1.52 15.29
C GLN A 96 -10.53 0.08 15.78
N LEU A 97 -10.59 -0.91 14.88
CA LEU A 97 -10.69 -2.33 15.28
C LEU A 97 -9.39 -2.84 15.91
N MET A 98 -8.22 -2.33 15.48
CA MET A 98 -6.91 -2.70 16.02
C MET A 98 -6.53 -1.95 17.31
N LYS A 99 -7.31 -0.95 17.71
CA LYS A 99 -7.15 -0.20 18.97
C LYS A 99 -7.76 -0.89 20.19
N ALA A 100 -8.67 -1.84 19.96
CA ALA A 100 -9.45 -2.55 20.99
C ALA A 100 -8.70 -3.78 21.50
#